data_AF-A0A2N1SX32-F1
#
_entry.id   AF-A0A2N1SX32-F1
#
_cell.length_a   1.000
_cell.length_b   1.000
_cell.length_c   1.000
_cell.angle_alpha   90.00
_cell.angle_beta   90.00
_cell.angle_gamma   90.00
#
_symmetry.space_group_name_H-M   'P 1'
#
loop_
_entity.id
_entity.type
_entity.pdbx_description
1 polymer ?
#
loop_
_entity_poly.entity_id
_entity_poly.type
_entity_poly.pdbx_seq_one_letter_code
_entity_poly.pdbx_strand_id
1 'polypeptide(L)' 'MNMTGYTPTDKDINAMVRDLEKNDPKNANPLYARQMLIKMKLMYREIGRIDEELLHEEMEEFKKEQDKS' A
#
# COMPACT_ATOMS: atom_id res chain seq x y z
N MET A 1 4.43 -24.75 7.70
CA MET A 1 3.68 -23.48 7.80
C MET A 1 3.98 -22.66 6.56
N ASN A 2 3.15 -22.77 5.51
CA ASN A 2 3.27 -21.89 4.34
C ASN A 2 2.76 -20.52 4.78
N MET A 3 3.66 -19.62 5.19
CA MET A 3 3.32 -18.20 5.18
C MET A 3 3.15 -17.84 3.70
N THR A 4 1.92 -17.87 3.21
CA THR A 4 1.59 -17.25 1.93
C THR A 4 1.77 -15.75 2.12
N GLY A 5 3.01 -15.30 1.97
CA GLY A 5 3.38 -13.90 2.10
C GLY A 5 2.57 -13.06 1.13
N TYR A 6 2.15 -11.87 1.57
CA TYR A 6 1.48 -10.92 0.70
C TYR A 6 2.35 -10.66 -0.53
N THR A 7 1.80 -10.96 -1.70
CA THR A 7 2.42 -10.69 -2.99
C THR A 7 1.50 -9.72 -3.73
N PRO A 8 1.93 -8.46 -3.97
CA PRO A 8 1.14 -7.51 -4.75
C PRO A 8 0.80 -8.09 -6.12
N THR A 9 -0.43 -7.89 -6.58
CA THR A 9 -0.82 -8.31 -7.92
C THR A 9 -0.31 -7.32 -8.97
N ASP A 10 -0.25 -7.74 -10.23
CA ASP A 10 0.11 -6.85 -11.34
C ASP A 10 -0.85 -5.64 -11.43
N LYS A 11 -2.12 -5.82 -11.06
CA LYS A 11 -3.10 -4.73 -11.01
C LYS A 11 -2.72 -3.70 -9.95
N ASP A 12 -2.32 -4.13 -8.75
CA ASP A 12 -1.91 -3.23 -7.67
C ASP A 12 -0.63 -2.48 -8.04
N ILE A 13 0.33 -3.20 -8.64
CA ILE A 13 1.60 -2.62 -9.10
C ILE A 13 1.33 -1.55 -10.16
N ASN A 14 0.49 -1.83 -11.15
CA ASN A 14 0.16 -0.86 -12.21
C ASN A 14 -0.59 0.36 -11.66
N ALA A 15 -1.49 0.18 -10.70
CA ALA A 15 -2.18 1.29 -10.04
C ALA A 15 -1.19 2.19 -9.29
N MET A 16 -0.27 1.58 -8.53
CA MET A 16 0.77 2.30 -7.81
C MET A 16 1.76 3.01 -8.76
N VAL A 17 2.12 2.39 -9.90
CA VAL A 17 2.95 3.06 -10.91
C VAL A 17 2.24 4.31 -11.46
N ARG A 18 0.94 4.23 -11.80
CA ARG A 18 0.18 5.39 -12.27
C ARG A 18 0.09 6.53 -11.25
N ASP A 19 0.05 6.19 -9.97
CA ASP A 19 0.08 7.20 -8.91
C ASP A 19 1.46 7.86 -8.82
N LEU A 20 2.53 7.05 -8.86
CA LEU A 20 3.90 7.55 -8.91
C LEU A 20 4.17 8.40 -10.16
N GLU A 21 3.59 8.10 -11.31
CA GLU A 21 3.70 8.94 -12.52
C GLU A 21 3.21 10.38 -12.29
N LYS A 22 2.28 10.59 -11.34
CA LYS A 22 1.75 11.92 -11.00
C LYS A 22 2.54 12.58 -9.86
N ASN A 23 2.90 11.80 -8.85
CA ASN A 23 3.41 12.31 -7.57
C ASN A 23 4.95 12.21 -7.45
N ASP A 24 5.56 11.19 -8.05
CA ASP A 24 7.01 10.94 -8.05
C ASP A 24 7.47 10.23 -9.35
N PRO A 25 7.50 10.95 -10.49
CA PRO A 25 7.74 10.34 -11.80
C PRO A 25 9.11 9.66 -11.91
N LYS A 26 10.09 10.09 -11.11
CA LYS A 26 11.45 9.52 -11.08
C LYS A 26 11.45 8.08 -10.58
N ASN A 27 10.51 7.74 -9.70
CA ASN A 27 10.38 6.42 -9.12
C ASN A 27 9.19 5.62 -9.67
N ALA A 28 8.50 6.13 -10.70
CA ALA A 28 7.36 5.50 -11.35
C ALA A 28 7.74 4.25 -12.18
N ASN A 29 8.16 3.19 -11.49
CA ASN A 29 8.49 1.91 -12.10
C ASN A 29 7.92 0.74 -11.28
N PRO A 30 7.66 -0.41 -11.91
CA PRO A 30 7.03 -1.57 -11.25
C PRO A 30 7.80 -2.10 -10.03
N LEU A 31 9.13 -2.02 -10.04
CA LEU A 31 9.96 -2.52 -8.95
C LEU A 31 9.76 -1.67 -7.69
N TYR A 32 9.81 -0.34 -7.82
CA TYR A 32 9.60 0.58 -6.72
C TYR A 32 8.17 0.50 -6.19
N ALA A 33 7.18 0.46 -7.09
CA ALA A 33 5.77 0.28 -6.74
C ALA A 33 5.54 -1.00 -5.92
N ARG A 34 6.13 -2.13 -6.32
CA ARG A 34 6.05 -3.39 -5.57
C ARG A 34 6.65 -3.26 -4.16
N GLN A 35 7.80 -2.60 -4.04
CA GLN A 35 8.45 -2.38 -2.74
C GLN A 35 7.60 -1.51 -1.82
N MET A 36 6.97 -0.47 -2.34
CA MET A 36 6.04 0.37 -1.57
C MET A 36 4.85 -0.42 -1.06
N LEU A 37 4.18 -1.18 -1.94
CA LEU A 37 3.02 -1.98 -1.55
C LEU A 37 3.35 -3.00 -0.46
N ILE A 38 4.52 -3.64 -0.54
CA ILE A 38 5.00 -4.56 0.50
C ILE A 38 5.26 -3.80 1.81
N LYS A 39 5.94 -2.65 1.77
CA LYS A 39 6.22 -1.83 2.96
C LYS A 39 4.94 -1.36 3.63
N MET A 40 3.97 -0.86 2.87
CA MET A 40 2.67 -0.44 3.40
C MET A 40 1.97 -1.60 4.12
N LYS A 41 1.93 -2.80 3.53
CA LYS A 41 1.33 -3.97 4.21
C LYS A 41 2.07 -4.40 5.48
N LEU A 42 3.40 -4.32 5.50
CA LEU A 42 4.16 -4.60 6.72
C LEU A 42 3.88 -3.54 7.80
N MET A 43 3.81 -2.26 7.42
CA MET A 43 3.48 -1.16 8.32
C MET A 43 2.09 -1.33 8.93
N TYR A 44 1.05 -1.58 8.12
CA TYR A 44 -0.31 -1.81 8.65
C TYR A 44 -0.39 -3.04 9.55
N ARG A 45 0.34 -4.11 9.22
CA ARG A 45 0.44 -5.29 10.09
C ARG A 45 1.09 -4.95 11.44
N GLU A 46 2.10 -4.09 11.42
CA GLU A 46 2.79 -3.65 12.63
C GLU A 46 1.91 -2.70 13.45
N ILE A 47 1.23 -1.73 12.81
CA ILE A 47 0.26 -0.84 13.45
C ILE A 47 -0.84 -1.66 14.13
N GLY A 48 -1.52 -2.57 13.43
CA GLY A 48 -2.56 -3.41 14.04
C GLY A 48 -2.07 -4.34 15.15
N ARG A 49 -0.76 -4.60 15.23
CA ARG A 49 -0.16 -5.34 16.36
C ARG A 49 0.11 -4.42 17.54
N ILE A 50 0.38 -3.14 17.30
CA ILE A 50 0.67 -2.13 18.33
C ILE A 50 -0.63 -1.58 18.90
N ASP A 51 -1.59 -1.23 18.03
CA ASP A 51 -2.85 -0.58 18.38
C ASP A 51 -3.91 -0.82 17.27
N GLU A 52 -5.00 -1.51 17.62
CA GLU A 52 -6.09 -1.85 16.69
C GLU A 52 -6.96 -0.63 16.35
N GLU A 53 -7.15 0.31 17.29
CA GLU A 53 -7.93 1.53 17.05
C GLU A 53 -7.21 2.43 16.04
N LEU A 54 -5.89 2.57 16.18
CA LEU A 54 -5.06 3.32 15.23
C LEU A 54 -5.10 2.71 13.81
N LEU A 55 -5.13 1.37 13.70
CA LEU A 55 -5.30 0.71 12.41
C LEU A 55 -6.65 1.05 11.76
N HIS A 56 -7.72 1.10 12.54
CA HIS A 56 -9.06 1.42 12.06
C HIS A 56 -9.15 2.87 11.54
N GLU A 57 -8.58 3.82 12.27
CA GLU A 57 -8.55 5.23 11.85
C GLU A 57 -7.80 5.41 10.52
N GLU A 58 -6.59 4.85 10.41
CA GLU A 58 -5.76 4.92 9.21
C GLU A 58 -6.41 4.23 7.99
N MET A 59 -7.14 3.13 8.19
CA MET A 59 -7.91 2.49 7.11
C MET A 59 -9.09 3.35 6.63
N GLU A 60 -9.76 4.05 7.55
CA GLU A 60 -10.87 4.94 7.20
C GLU A 60 -10.39 6.19 6.46
N GLU A 61 -9.23 6.74 6.82
CA GLU A 61 -8.60 7.83 6.07
C GLU A 61 -8.23 7.40 4.64
N PHE A 62 -7.58 6.24 4.50
CA PHE A 62 -7.22 5.71 3.19
C PHE A 62 -8.43 5.50 2.27
N LYS A 63 -9.56 5.00 2.80
CA LYS A 63 -10.81 4.87 2.02
C LYS A 63 -11.37 6.22 1.58
N LYS A 64 -11.35 7.23 2.46
CA LYS A 64 -11.85 8.59 2.14
C LYS A 64 -11.04 9.27 1.05
N GLU A 65 -9.76 8.95 0.91
CA GLU A 65 -8.94 9.44 -0.20
C GLU A 65 -9.27 8.77 -1.53
N GLN A 66 -9.64 7.48 -1.52
CA GLN A 66 -10.04 6.76 -2.74
C GLN A 66 -11.39 7.22 -3.29
N ASP A 67 -12.35 7.59 -2.45
CA ASP A 67 -13.68 8.09 -2.88
C ASP A 67 -13.64 9.52 -3.45
N LYS A 68 -12.49 10.21 -3.37
CA LYS A 68 -12.31 11.58 -3.89
C LYS A 68 -11.57 11.65 -5.23
N SER A 69 -11.14 10.53 -5.83
CA SER A 69 -10.40 10.49 -7.10
C SER A 69 -11.19 9.94 -8.28
#